data_AF-R9M9V0-F1
#
_entry.id   AF-R9M9V0-F1
#
_cell.length_a   1.000
_cell.length_b   1.000
_cell.length_c   1.000
_cell.angle_alpha   90.00
_cell.angle_beta   90.00
_cell.angle_gamma   90.00
#
_symmetry.space_group_name_H-M   'P 1'
#
loop_
_entity.id
_entity.type
_entity.pdbx_description
1 polymer ?
#
loop_
_entity_poly.entity_id
_entity_poly.type
_entity_poly.pdbx_seq_one_letter_code
_entity_poly.pdbx_strand_id
1 'polypeptide(L)'
;MKKFRKWIPLFLFLGLLPALLTGCNPESGTSYEIIYPSGLSRGPCDWEDVVPVEGAPYQLTSGKSENFEKNRSYDLWVLDENGEVLYEYPELGHSVVRGEAGDQENTVWVSCELWNTPHHSGYLDGCLKESTLLLLDMETGDILFQAEVGENECYITSRETRCYFYKPGEPESEKLFGLLKTPAQSAELYYRDTGDWAEPHTVYTFDYVDEPNMDGSGVEDRAKFYLSENQIRVAWTSYESVGNKNWEYLEKKVYEIPLAESAGE
;
A
#
# COMPACT_ATOMS: atom_id res chain seq x y z
N MET A 1 -41.02 21.57 41.52
CA MET A 1 -40.31 21.18 40.28
C MET A 1 -39.05 20.38 40.62
N LYS A 2 -39.14 19.05 40.81
CA LYS A 2 -38.01 18.20 41.25
C LYS A 2 -37.94 16.83 40.55
N LYS A 3 -38.58 16.66 39.38
CA LYS A 3 -38.62 15.36 38.68
C LYS A 3 -37.89 15.29 37.33
N PHE A 4 -37.42 16.42 36.76
CA PHE A 4 -36.77 16.42 35.45
C PHE A 4 -35.24 16.27 35.45
N ARG A 5 -34.59 16.28 36.63
CA ARG A 5 -33.12 16.31 36.73
C ARG A 5 -32.45 14.92 36.67
N LYS A 6 -33.22 13.82 36.64
CA LYS A 6 -32.69 12.45 36.64
C LYS A 6 -32.55 11.82 35.25
N TRP A 7 -33.07 12.44 34.20
CA TRP A 7 -33.11 11.87 32.85
C TRP A 7 -32.09 12.49 31.89
N ILE A 8 -31.47 13.62 32.27
CA ILE A 8 -30.44 14.32 31.49
C ILE A 8 -29.19 13.44 31.24
N PRO A 9 -28.64 12.68 32.22
CA PRO A 9 -27.47 11.85 31.93
C PRO A 9 -27.83 10.63 31.05
N LEU A 10 -29.07 10.14 31.10
CA LEU A 10 -29.54 9.01 30.29
C LEU A 10 -29.69 9.39 28.81
N PHE A 11 -30.18 10.61 28.53
CA PHE A 11 -30.28 11.14 27.16
C PHE A 11 -28.93 11.52 26.55
N LEU A 12 -27.95 11.96 27.37
CA LEU A 12 -26.57 12.17 26.91
C LEU A 12 -25.88 10.84 26.58
N PHE A 13 -26.09 9.79 27.37
CA PHE A 13 -25.57 8.44 27.06
C PHE A 13 -26.25 7.81 25.83
N LEU A 14 -27.58 7.94 25.67
CA LEU A 14 -28.28 7.42 24.48
C LEU A 14 -27.98 8.21 23.20
N GLY A 15 -27.63 9.51 23.29
CA GLY A 15 -27.23 10.32 22.14
C GLY A 15 -25.80 10.06 21.66
N LEU A 16 -24.93 9.54 22.53
CA LEU A 16 -23.53 9.17 22.20
C LEU A 16 -23.41 7.73 21.65
N LEU A 17 -24.38 6.85 21.92
CA LEU A 17 -24.37 5.47 21.42
C LEU A 17 -24.42 5.36 19.87
N PRO A 18 -25.23 6.14 19.12
CA PRO A 18 -25.19 6.08 17.66
C PRO A 18 -23.87 6.60 17.08
N ALA A 19 -23.20 7.56 17.73
CA ALA A 19 -21.89 8.08 17.31
C ALA A 19 -20.74 7.08 17.56
N LEU A 20 -20.94 6.12 18.47
CA LEU A 20 -20.00 5.02 18.70
C LEU A 20 -20.25 3.81 17.79
N LEU A 21 -21.40 3.76 17.10
CA LEU A 21 -21.79 2.67 16.20
C LEU A 21 -21.59 2.99 14.71
N THR A 22 -21.16 4.21 14.36
CA THR A 22 -20.73 4.54 12.98
C THR A 22 -19.32 4.02 12.64
N GLY A 23 -18.69 3.26 13.53
CA GLY A 23 -17.30 2.80 13.41
C GLY A 23 -17.10 1.33 13.03
N CYS A 24 -18.14 0.61 12.61
CA CYS A 24 -17.96 -0.72 12.00
C CYS A 24 -18.27 -0.61 10.52
N ASN A 25 -17.34 -0.05 9.74
CA ASN A 25 -17.28 -0.43 8.34
C ASN A 25 -16.61 -1.81 8.34
N PRO A 26 -17.28 -2.92 7.96
CA PRO A 26 -16.54 -4.13 7.64
C PRO A 26 -15.51 -3.72 6.58
N GLU A 27 -14.23 -4.01 6.83
CA GLU A 27 -13.10 -3.73 5.93
C GLU A 27 -13.48 -4.16 4.51
N SER A 28 -13.96 -3.18 3.73
CA SER A 28 -14.49 -3.34 2.39
C SER A 28 -13.75 -2.30 1.56
N GLY A 29 -12.80 -2.81 0.81
CA GLY A 29 -11.96 -2.06 -0.11
C GLY A 29 -11.44 -3.04 -1.15
N THR A 30 -11.06 -2.54 -2.31
CA THR A 30 -10.36 -3.36 -3.29
C THR A 30 -9.02 -3.80 -2.71
N SER A 31 -8.70 -5.08 -2.86
CA SER A 31 -7.35 -5.55 -2.53
C SER A 31 -6.37 -5.31 -3.67
N TYR A 32 -5.09 -5.13 -3.36
CA TYR A 32 -4.03 -4.98 -4.34
C TYR A 32 -3.13 -6.20 -4.34
N GLU A 33 -2.61 -6.56 -5.52
CA GLU A 33 -1.61 -7.60 -5.66
C GLU A 33 -0.54 -7.15 -6.66
N ILE A 34 0.71 -7.08 -6.21
CA ILE A 34 1.86 -6.71 -7.05
C ILE A 34 2.57 -7.98 -7.49
N ILE A 35 2.74 -8.15 -8.80
CA ILE A 35 3.28 -9.36 -9.42
C ILE A 35 4.54 -8.98 -10.20
N TYR A 36 5.69 -9.47 -9.73
CA TYR A 36 7.00 -9.17 -10.27
C TYR A 36 7.36 -10.10 -11.45
N PRO A 37 8.34 -9.71 -12.32
CA PRO A 37 8.78 -10.54 -13.44
C PRO A 37 9.29 -11.93 -13.05
N SER A 38 9.84 -12.10 -11.85
CA SER A 38 10.24 -13.42 -11.32
C SER A 38 9.06 -14.38 -11.09
N GLY A 39 7.84 -13.85 -11.02
CA GLY A 39 6.64 -14.56 -10.57
C GLY A 39 6.38 -14.43 -9.06
N LEU A 40 7.26 -13.75 -8.31
CA LEU A 40 6.96 -13.34 -6.94
C LEU A 40 5.69 -12.46 -6.94
N SER A 41 4.77 -12.74 -6.03
CA SER A 41 3.55 -11.95 -5.85
C SER A 41 3.47 -11.45 -4.41
N ARG A 42 2.91 -10.26 -4.23
CA ARG A 42 2.63 -9.63 -2.95
C ARG A 42 1.19 -9.16 -2.92
N GLY A 43 0.35 -9.87 -2.21
CA GLY A 43 -1.06 -9.59 -2.01
C GLY A 43 -1.44 -9.36 -0.55
N PRO A 44 -2.73 -9.14 -0.26
CA PRO A 44 -3.24 -8.71 1.05
C PRO A 44 -3.23 -9.81 2.13
N CYS A 45 -2.82 -11.04 1.76
CA CYS A 45 -2.86 -12.21 2.64
C CYS A 45 -1.49 -12.87 2.81
N ASP A 46 -0.42 -12.26 2.29
CA ASP A 46 0.93 -12.79 2.39
C ASP A 46 1.55 -12.36 3.72
N TRP A 47 1.47 -13.24 4.72
CA TRP A 47 1.98 -13.03 6.08
C TRP A 47 3.35 -13.68 6.25
N GLU A 48 4.34 -13.23 5.48
CA GLU A 48 5.70 -13.76 5.58
C GLU A 48 6.51 -12.97 6.61
N ASP A 49 7.09 -13.66 7.60
CA ASP A 49 8.01 -13.04 8.56
C ASP A 49 9.33 -12.61 7.89
N VAL A 50 9.72 -13.31 6.81
CA VAL A 50 10.92 -13.06 6.01
C VAL A 50 10.51 -12.97 4.54
N VAL A 51 10.84 -11.85 3.92
CA VAL A 51 10.36 -11.43 2.60
C VAL A 51 11.56 -11.39 1.65
N PRO A 52 11.61 -12.19 0.55
CA PRO A 52 12.63 -12.03 -0.47
C PRO A 52 12.60 -10.64 -1.12
N VAL A 53 13.78 -10.10 -1.42
CA VAL A 53 13.97 -8.92 -2.27
C VAL A 53 13.87 -9.36 -3.72
N GLU A 54 12.97 -8.75 -4.50
CA GLU A 54 12.86 -9.08 -5.93
C GLU A 54 14.15 -8.74 -6.67
N GLY A 55 14.66 -9.67 -7.48
CA GLY A 55 15.82 -9.42 -8.33
C GLY A 55 17.18 -9.35 -7.61
N ALA A 56 17.24 -9.58 -6.30
CA ALA A 56 18.49 -9.57 -5.54
C ALA A 56 18.57 -10.76 -4.55
N PRO A 57 19.79 -11.24 -4.21
CA PRO A 57 19.99 -12.37 -3.30
C PRO A 57 19.92 -11.95 -1.82
N TYR A 58 18.91 -11.13 -1.47
CA TYR A 58 18.70 -10.63 -0.11
C TYR A 58 17.29 -10.92 0.37
N GLN A 59 17.11 -10.88 1.68
CA GLN A 59 15.80 -11.01 2.33
C GLN A 59 15.61 -9.88 3.33
N LEU A 60 14.36 -9.56 3.63
CA LEU A 60 13.97 -8.52 4.56
C LEU A 60 13.14 -9.13 5.68
N THR A 61 13.32 -8.62 6.89
CA THR A 61 12.42 -8.90 8.00
C THR A 61 12.29 -7.66 8.87
N SER A 62 11.19 -7.57 9.60
CA SER A 62 10.89 -6.46 10.48
C SER A 62 10.23 -6.95 11.75
N GLY A 63 10.48 -6.26 12.84
CA GLY A 63 10.08 -6.72 14.17
C GLY A 63 9.99 -5.57 15.14
N LYS A 64 9.26 -5.80 16.24
CA LYS A 64 9.09 -4.79 17.27
C LYS A 64 10.44 -4.41 17.84
N SER A 65 10.76 -3.13 17.80
CA SER A 65 11.98 -2.61 18.42
C SER A 65 11.93 -2.74 19.95
N GLU A 66 13.08 -2.56 20.60
CA GLU A 66 13.15 -2.48 22.06
C GLU A 66 12.24 -1.37 22.63
N ASN A 67 12.02 -0.30 21.86
CA ASN A 67 11.21 0.85 22.25
C ASN A 67 9.72 0.71 21.90
N PHE A 68 9.28 -0.40 21.31
CA PHE A 68 7.94 -0.55 20.74
C PHE A 68 6.79 -0.15 21.69
N GLU A 69 6.88 -0.45 22.99
CA GLU A 69 5.80 -0.06 23.93
C GLU A 69 5.68 1.46 24.15
N LYS A 70 6.74 2.21 23.84
CA LYS A 70 6.79 3.67 24.00
C LYS A 70 6.36 4.40 22.73
N ASN A 71 6.87 3.99 21.57
CA ASN A 71 6.72 4.71 20.30
C ASN A 71 6.10 3.86 19.18
N ARG A 72 5.78 2.59 19.42
CA ARG A 72 5.26 1.64 18.42
C ARG A 72 6.19 1.45 17.22
N SER A 73 7.49 1.68 17.37
CA SER A 73 8.47 1.52 16.28
C SER A 73 8.92 0.07 16.09
N TYR A 74 9.26 -0.25 14.85
CA TYR A 74 9.80 -1.52 14.42
C TYR A 74 11.22 -1.33 13.90
N ASP A 75 12.07 -2.33 14.06
CA ASP A 75 13.39 -2.38 13.45
C ASP A 75 13.30 -3.14 12.12
N LEU A 76 14.13 -2.76 11.15
CA LEU A 76 14.28 -3.43 9.87
C LEU A 76 15.61 -4.18 9.85
N TRP A 77 15.61 -5.41 9.36
CA TRP A 77 16.83 -6.19 9.10
C TRP A 77 16.89 -6.62 7.66
N VAL A 78 18.09 -6.54 7.09
CA VAL A 78 18.42 -7.14 5.80
C VAL A 78 19.27 -8.37 6.04
N LEU A 79 18.86 -9.48 5.44
CA LEU A 79 19.49 -10.79 5.57
C LEU A 79 20.12 -11.20 4.23
N ASP A 80 21.14 -12.06 4.30
CA ASP A 80 21.66 -12.76 3.13
C ASP A 80 20.73 -13.91 2.67
N GLU A 81 21.12 -14.63 1.62
CA GLU A 81 20.36 -15.79 1.11
C GLU A 81 20.20 -16.95 2.11
N ASN A 82 21.04 -17.00 3.15
CA ASN A 82 21.03 -18.03 4.20
C ASN A 82 20.24 -17.59 5.44
N GLY A 83 19.74 -16.35 5.48
CA GLY A 83 19.03 -15.76 6.62
C GLY A 83 19.95 -15.19 7.69
N GLU A 84 21.24 -15.00 7.43
CA GLU A 84 22.16 -14.29 8.33
C GLU A 84 21.94 -12.78 8.21
N VAL A 85 21.88 -12.09 9.36
CA VAL A 85 21.71 -10.63 9.39
C VAL A 85 22.96 -9.96 8.84
N LEU A 86 22.79 -9.22 7.74
CA LEU A 86 23.83 -8.37 7.17
C LEU A 86 23.81 -6.97 7.78
N TYR A 87 22.61 -6.38 7.85
CA TYR A 87 22.41 -5.01 8.31
C TYR A 87 21.16 -4.90 9.19
N GLU A 88 21.23 -3.97 10.15
CA GLU A 88 20.14 -3.62 11.07
C GLU A 88 19.90 -2.11 11.00
N TYR A 89 18.62 -1.74 10.86
CA TYR A 89 18.14 -0.38 10.75
C TYR A 89 17.10 -0.12 11.84
N PRO A 90 17.52 0.38 13.01
CA PRO A 90 16.64 0.58 14.15
C PRO A 90 15.55 1.62 13.86
N GLU A 91 14.34 1.35 14.32
CA GLU A 91 13.16 2.23 14.21
C GLU A 91 12.75 2.60 12.77
N LEU A 92 13.24 1.88 11.75
CA LEU A 92 12.92 2.09 10.32
C LEU A 92 12.07 0.97 9.70
N GLY A 93 11.67 -0.03 10.47
CA GLY A 93 10.77 -1.09 10.03
C GLY A 93 9.29 -0.70 10.17
N HIS A 94 8.43 -1.55 9.63
CA HIS A 94 6.99 -1.57 9.91
C HIS A 94 6.43 -3.01 9.83
N SER A 95 5.12 -3.19 10.04
CA SER A 95 4.46 -4.49 9.97
C SER A 95 4.57 -5.19 8.62
N VAL A 96 4.77 -4.42 7.55
CA VAL A 96 4.90 -4.92 6.18
C VAL A 96 6.18 -4.33 5.60
N VAL A 97 7.00 -5.19 5.01
CA VAL A 97 8.21 -4.78 4.30
C VAL A 97 8.26 -5.45 2.93
N ARG A 98 8.89 -4.77 1.99
CA ARG A 98 9.10 -5.25 0.62
C ARG A 98 10.40 -4.68 0.11
N GLY A 99 11.00 -5.36 -0.84
CA GLY A 99 12.11 -4.79 -1.57
C GLY A 99 12.25 -5.32 -2.96
N GLU A 100 12.96 -4.55 -3.77
CA GLU A 100 13.41 -4.92 -5.10
C GLU A 100 14.83 -4.39 -5.32
N ALA A 101 15.57 -5.03 -6.21
CA ALA A 101 16.86 -4.57 -6.66
C ALA A 101 16.75 -3.14 -7.22
N GLY A 102 17.66 -2.27 -6.82
CA GLY A 102 17.86 -0.99 -7.49
C GLY A 102 18.63 -1.16 -8.79
N ASP A 103 18.62 -0.13 -9.63
CA ASP A 103 19.29 -0.14 -10.93
C ASP A 103 20.82 -0.06 -10.82
N GLN A 104 21.33 0.42 -9.68
CA GLN A 104 22.76 0.41 -9.36
C GLN A 104 23.17 -0.92 -8.73
N GLU A 105 24.36 -1.40 -9.07
CA GLU A 105 24.91 -2.63 -8.50
C GLU A 105 24.93 -2.55 -6.96
N ASN A 106 24.56 -3.65 -6.30
CA ASN A 106 24.47 -3.74 -4.84
C ASN A 106 23.55 -2.68 -4.20
N THR A 107 22.49 -2.23 -4.89
CA THR A 107 21.47 -1.38 -4.26
C THR A 107 20.13 -2.10 -4.14
N VAL A 108 19.40 -1.80 -3.07
CA VAL A 108 18.07 -2.36 -2.82
C VAL A 108 17.12 -1.24 -2.40
N TRP A 109 15.99 -1.16 -3.09
CA TRP A 109 14.84 -0.39 -2.64
C TRP A 109 14.07 -1.17 -1.59
N VAL A 110 13.73 -0.53 -0.47
CA VAL A 110 12.91 -1.10 0.60
C VAL A 110 11.75 -0.16 0.90
N SER A 111 10.52 -0.67 0.88
CA SER A 111 9.35 0.04 1.40
C SER A 111 8.91 -0.63 2.70
N CYS A 112 8.86 0.16 3.76
CA CYS A 112 8.36 -0.22 5.07
C CYS A 112 6.99 0.43 5.26
N GLU A 113 5.93 -0.37 5.44
CA GLU A 113 4.56 0.09 5.34
C GLU A 113 3.75 -0.23 6.61
N LEU A 114 3.05 0.78 7.12
CA LEU A 114 2.10 0.66 8.22
C LEU A 114 0.67 0.64 7.67
N TRP A 115 -0.01 -0.48 7.86
CA TRP A 115 -1.38 -0.68 7.43
C TRP A 115 -2.34 -0.76 8.62
N ASN A 116 -3.51 -0.15 8.51
CA ASN A 116 -4.56 -0.19 9.52
C ASN A 116 -5.57 -1.31 9.27
N THR A 117 -5.08 -2.53 8.98
CA THR A 117 -5.90 -3.72 8.74
C THR A 117 -5.50 -4.86 9.68
N PRO A 118 -6.37 -5.29 10.61
CA PRO A 118 -6.11 -6.42 11.49
C PRO A 118 -6.15 -7.79 10.78
N HIS A 119 -6.80 -7.90 9.62
CA HIS A 119 -7.03 -9.18 8.93
C HIS A 119 -6.27 -9.34 7.61
N HIS A 120 -5.60 -8.28 7.15
CA HIS A 120 -4.81 -8.26 5.91
C HIS A 120 -3.39 -7.79 6.20
N SER A 121 -2.40 -8.37 5.50
CA SER A 121 -0.98 -7.98 5.58
C SER A 121 -0.70 -6.71 4.76
N GLY A 122 -1.67 -5.81 4.68
CA GLY A 122 -1.66 -4.61 3.84
C GLY A 122 -2.43 -4.77 2.54
N TYR A 123 -2.21 -3.84 1.60
CA TYR A 123 -2.77 -3.87 0.25
C TYR A 123 -4.30 -3.87 0.18
N LEU A 124 -4.94 -3.12 1.08
CA LEU A 124 -6.37 -2.82 1.02
C LEU A 124 -6.57 -1.32 0.85
N ASP A 125 -7.47 -0.94 -0.04
CA ASP A 125 -7.80 0.47 -0.26
C ASP A 125 -8.14 1.20 1.05
N GLY A 126 -7.63 2.43 1.19
CA GLY A 126 -7.87 3.31 2.34
C GLY A 126 -7.12 2.92 3.62
N CYS A 127 -6.29 1.87 3.58
CA CYS A 127 -5.70 1.30 4.79
C CYS A 127 -4.20 1.55 4.97
N LEU A 128 -3.47 2.04 3.95
CA LEU A 128 -2.07 2.41 4.09
C LEU A 128 -1.97 3.75 4.81
N LYS A 129 -1.43 3.74 6.03
CA LYS A 129 -1.30 4.94 6.87
C LYS A 129 -0.01 5.68 6.61
N GLU A 130 1.09 4.96 6.63
CA GLU A 130 2.41 5.54 6.54
C GLU A 130 3.30 4.56 5.80
N SER A 131 4.20 5.09 4.99
CA SER A 131 5.29 4.27 4.48
C SER A 131 6.58 5.07 4.40
N THR A 132 7.68 4.38 4.64
CA THR A 132 9.03 4.91 4.48
C THR A 132 9.69 4.14 3.35
N LEU A 133 10.15 4.86 2.33
CA LEU A 133 10.92 4.30 1.24
C LEU A 133 12.41 4.56 1.48
N LEU A 134 13.23 3.52 1.31
CA LEU A 134 14.66 3.53 1.51
C LEU A 134 15.37 3.01 0.25
N LEU A 135 16.48 3.63 -0.13
CA LEU A 135 17.48 3.03 -1.01
C LEU A 135 18.70 2.68 -0.17
N LEU A 136 19.06 1.41 -0.15
CA LEU A 136 20.16 0.88 0.67
C LEU A 136 21.34 0.51 -0.24
N ASP A 137 22.55 0.83 0.21
CA ASP A 137 23.80 0.30 -0.30
C ASP A 137 24.08 -1.04 0.41
N MET A 138 24.15 -2.12 -0.35
CA MET A 138 24.35 -3.47 0.15
C MET A 138 25.82 -3.87 0.27
N GLU A 139 26.75 -3.01 -0.13
CA GLU A 139 28.19 -3.17 0.14
C GLU A 139 28.54 -2.56 1.50
N THR A 140 28.00 -1.37 1.80
CA THR A 140 28.34 -0.64 3.04
C THR A 140 27.27 -0.71 4.13
N GLY A 141 26.01 -0.93 3.77
CA GLY A 141 24.86 -0.79 4.68
C GLY A 141 24.37 0.65 4.84
N ASP A 142 24.84 1.59 4.00
CA ASP A 142 24.44 2.98 4.08
C ASP A 142 23.05 3.21 3.47
N ILE A 143 22.31 4.14 4.05
CA ILE A 143 21.05 4.64 3.47
C ILE A 143 21.41 5.73 2.45
N LEU A 144 21.24 5.43 1.16
CA LEU A 144 21.49 6.34 0.05
C LEU A 144 20.34 7.34 -0.15
N PHE A 145 19.12 6.90 0.14
CA PHE A 145 17.91 7.72 0.07
C PHE A 145 16.91 7.27 1.12
N GLN A 146 16.18 8.22 1.71
CA GLN A 146 15.08 7.97 2.62
C GLN A 146 14.01 9.04 2.44
N ALA A 147 12.76 8.62 2.31
CA ALA A 147 11.64 9.53 2.31
C ALA A 147 10.35 8.91 2.85
N GLU A 148 9.54 9.76 3.49
CA GLU A 148 8.16 9.43 3.83
C GLU A 148 7.28 9.54 2.58
N VAL A 149 6.32 8.62 2.48
CA VAL A 149 5.34 8.50 1.41
C VAL A 149 3.95 8.74 2.01
N GLY A 150 3.07 9.40 1.26
CA GLY A 150 1.77 9.83 1.77
C GLY A 150 0.81 8.69 2.10
N GLU A 151 -0.25 8.99 2.86
CA GLU A 151 -1.37 8.08 3.11
C GLU A 151 -1.94 7.55 1.79
N ASN A 152 -2.19 6.23 1.72
CA ASN A 152 -2.71 5.54 0.54
C ASN A 152 -1.87 5.65 -0.75
N GLU A 153 -0.63 6.13 -0.67
CA GLU A 153 0.31 6.13 -1.80
C GLU A 153 1.07 4.79 -1.79
N CYS A 154 0.48 3.76 -2.41
CA CYS A 154 1.08 2.42 -2.46
C CYS A 154 2.27 2.41 -3.42
N TYR A 155 3.49 2.18 -2.91
CA TYR A 155 4.66 1.96 -3.76
C TYR A 155 4.40 0.80 -4.72
N ILE A 156 4.89 0.84 -5.96
CA ILE A 156 4.65 -0.22 -6.96
C ILE A 156 5.98 -0.80 -7.44
N THR A 157 6.88 0.05 -7.91
CA THR A 157 8.23 -0.33 -8.35
C THR A 157 9.09 0.92 -8.45
N SER A 158 10.38 0.77 -8.74
CA SER A 158 11.27 1.87 -9.11
C SER A 158 12.04 1.58 -10.39
N ARG A 159 12.41 2.66 -11.08
CA ARG A 159 13.31 2.67 -12.24
C ARG A 159 14.17 3.92 -12.16
N GLU A 160 15.47 3.74 -12.19
CA GLU A 160 16.48 4.77 -12.04
C GLU A 160 16.24 5.58 -10.76
N THR A 161 15.94 6.87 -10.91
CA THR A 161 15.59 7.80 -9.82
C THR A 161 14.09 7.86 -9.56
N ARG A 162 13.25 7.20 -10.35
CA ARG A 162 11.79 7.32 -10.28
C ARG A 162 11.19 6.18 -9.46
N CYS A 163 10.45 6.55 -8.43
CA CYS A 163 9.66 5.64 -7.60
C CYS A 163 8.19 5.76 -8.01
N TYR A 164 7.58 4.66 -8.46
CA TYR A 164 6.21 4.63 -8.95
C TYR A 164 5.25 4.23 -7.84
N PHE A 165 4.10 4.89 -7.82
CA PHE A 165 3.07 4.71 -6.81
C PHE A 165 1.69 4.58 -7.48
N TYR A 166 0.84 3.76 -6.87
CA TYR A 166 -0.59 3.76 -7.10
C TYR A 166 -1.27 4.50 -5.95
N LYS A 167 -2.13 5.46 -6.29
CA LYS A 167 -3.01 6.11 -5.34
C LYS A 167 -4.46 5.82 -5.74
N PRO A 168 -5.29 5.24 -4.85
CA PRO A 168 -6.71 5.07 -5.11
C PRO A 168 -7.38 6.44 -5.23
N GLY A 169 -8.49 6.50 -5.94
CA GLY A 169 -9.24 7.74 -6.05
C GLY A 169 -9.93 8.08 -4.73
N GLU A 170 -10.32 9.34 -4.62
CA GLU A 170 -10.99 9.86 -3.44
C GLU A 170 -12.39 10.30 -3.85
N PRO A 171 -13.47 9.73 -3.29
CA PRO A 171 -14.82 10.15 -3.63
C PRO A 171 -15.08 11.57 -3.15
N GLU A 172 -16.07 12.23 -3.78
CA GLU A 172 -16.50 13.56 -3.32
C GLU A 172 -16.87 13.45 -1.83
N SER A 173 -16.25 14.29 -1.01
CA SER A 173 -16.48 14.28 0.42
C SER A 173 -16.90 15.65 0.91
N GLU A 174 -17.90 15.66 1.78
CA GLU A 174 -18.37 16.86 2.46
C GLU A 174 -17.92 16.81 3.92
N LYS A 175 -17.17 17.83 4.35
CA LYS A 175 -16.77 18.03 5.75
C LYS A 175 -17.48 19.26 6.32
N LEU A 176 -17.53 19.32 7.66
CA LEU A 176 -18.10 20.46 8.40
C LEU A 176 -19.55 20.80 7.99
N PHE A 177 -20.44 19.80 7.95
CA PHE A 177 -21.85 19.99 7.57
C PHE A 177 -22.06 20.62 6.19
N GLY A 178 -21.23 20.24 5.21
CA GLY A 178 -21.33 20.72 3.82
C GLY A 178 -20.66 22.07 3.55
N LEU A 179 -19.96 22.65 4.54
CA LEU A 179 -19.21 23.89 4.37
C LEU A 179 -17.91 23.69 3.57
N LEU A 180 -17.35 22.49 3.59
CA LEU A 180 -16.15 22.15 2.85
C LEU A 180 -16.45 20.94 1.97
N LYS A 181 -16.42 21.15 0.65
CA LYS A 181 -16.53 20.08 -0.33
C LYS A 181 -15.15 19.82 -0.93
N THR A 182 -14.69 18.59 -0.84
CA THR A 182 -13.54 18.12 -1.59
C THR A 182 -14.08 17.41 -2.83
N PRO A 183 -13.73 17.84 -4.05
CA PRO A 183 -14.19 17.18 -5.26
C PRO A 183 -13.64 15.76 -5.35
N ALA A 184 -14.35 14.90 -6.06
CA ALA A 184 -13.85 13.57 -6.36
C ALA A 184 -12.55 13.63 -7.17
N GLN A 185 -11.64 12.71 -6.88
CA GLN A 185 -10.37 12.52 -7.60
C GLN A 185 -10.33 11.10 -8.15
N SER A 186 -10.00 10.96 -9.42
CA SER A 186 -9.76 9.63 -10.00
C SER A 186 -8.56 8.97 -9.33
N ALA A 187 -8.50 7.64 -9.37
CA ALA A 187 -7.28 6.91 -9.04
C ALA A 187 -6.16 7.30 -10.02
N GLU A 188 -4.90 7.21 -9.57
CA GLU A 188 -3.73 7.59 -10.36
C GLU A 188 -2.56 6.63 -10.18
N LEU A 189 -1.82 6.43 -11.26
CA LEU A 189 -0.44 5.97 -11.24
C LEU A 189 0.46 7.18 -11.47
N TYR A 190 1.43 7.39 -10.60
CA TYR A 190 2.36 8.52 -10.70
C TYR A 190 3.75 8.09 -10.22
N TYR A 191 4.76 8.93 -10.46
CA TYR A 191 6.09 8.73 -9.88
C TYR A 191 6.57 9.97 -9.13
N ARG A 192 7.52 9.78 -8.21
CA ARG A 192 8.36 10.83 -7.63
C ARG A 192 9.80 10.55 -7.99
N ASP A 193 10.56 11.59 -8.32
CA ASP A 193 11.99 11.47 -8.57
C ASP A 193 12.78 11.67 -7.27
N THR A 194 13.84 10.90 -7.03
CA THR A 194 14.67 11.07 -5.83
C THR A 194 15.38 12.42 -5.78
N GLY A 195 15.63 13.05 -6.94
CA GLY A 195 16.17 14.40 -7.04
C GLY A 195 15.15 15.51 -6.79
N ASP A 196 13.85 15.22 -6.89
CA ASP A 196 12.75 16.17 -6.68
C ASP A 196 11.52 15.50 -6.04
N TRP A 197 11.72 14.94 -4.85
CA TRP A 197 10.72 14.09 -4.20
C TRP A 197 9.37 14.77 -3.95
N ALA A 198 9.38 16.09 -3.77
CA ALA A 198 8.20 16.87 -3.43
C ALA A 198 7.19 16.97 -4.58
N GLU A 199 7.64 16.85 -5.83
CA GLU A 199 6.80 17.00 -7.02
C GLU A 199 6.39 15.63 -7.59
N PRO A 200 5.13 15.20 -7.41
CA PRO A 200 4.63 13.99 -8.06
C PRO A 200 4.34 14.25 -9.55
N HIS A 201 4.68 13.27 -10.38
CA HIS A 201 4.43 13.29 -11.82
C HIS A 201 3.45 12.19 -12.22
N THR A 202 2.22 12.58 -12.56
CA THR A 202 1.17 11.65 -13.00
C THR A 202 1.58 10.93 -14.30
N VAL A 203 1.61 9.60 -14.26
CA VAL A 203 1.84 8.73 -15.41
C VAL A 203 0.52 8.40 -16.09
N TYR A 204 -0.51 8.11 -15.29
CA TYR A 204 -1.83 7.73 -15.79
C TYR A 204 -2.91 8.07 -14.77
N THR A 205 -3.98 8.72 -15.23
CA THR A 205 -5.20 8.94 -14.46
C THR A 205 -6.26 7.95 -14.92
N PHE A 206 -6.80 7.17 -13.99
CA PHE A 206 -7.83 6.18 -14.29
C PHE A 206 -9.19 6.85 -14.52
N ASP A 207 -10.09 6.16 -15.22
CA ASP A 207 -11.45 6.62 -15.50
C ASP A 207 -12.44 6.32 -14.36
N TYR A 208 -11.95 5.90 -13.20
CA TYR A 208 -12.71 5.61 -12.00
C TYR A 208 -12.14 6.35 -10.78
N VAL A 209 -13.01 6.54 -9.78
CA VAL A 209 -12.69 7.15 -8.49
C VAL A 209 -12.39 6.03 -7.49
N ASP A 210 -13.40 5.27 -7.07
CA ASP A 210 -13.20 4.15 -6.13
C ASP A 210 -12.77 2.88 -6.89
N GLU A 211 -13.68 2.35 -7.71
CA GLU A 211 -13.47 1.14 -8.49
C GLU A 211 -14.13 1.27 -9.88
N PRO A 212 -13.61 0.61 -10.92
CA PRO A 212 -14.28 0.54 -12.21
C PRO A 212 -15.56 -0.30 -12.10
N ASN A 213 -16.53 -0.08 -12.99
CA ASN A 213 -17.66 -1.01 -13.09
C ASN A 213 -17.19 -2.37 -13.64
N MET A 214 -17.37 -3.43 -12.85
CA MET A 214 -16.86 -4.78 -13.12
C MET A 214 -17.90 -5.75 -13.71
N ASP A 215 -19.18 -5.35 -13.79
CA ASP A 215 -20.30 -6.17 -14.30
C ASP A 215 -20.25 -7.64 -13.82
N GLY A 216 -20.13 -7.86 -12.50
CA GLY A 216 -19.90 -9.17 -11.89
C GLY A 216 -20.75 -9.43 -10.65
N SER A 217 -20.80 -10.69 -10.24
CA SER A 217 -21.38 -11.12 -8.96
C SER A 217 -20.33 -11.79 -8.07
N GLY A 218 -19.07 -11.40 -8.24
CA GLY A 218 -17.95 -11.92 -7.45
C GLY A 218 -18.06 -11.55 -5.98
N VAL A 219 -17.27 -12.24 -5.16
CA VAL A 219 -17.28 -12.06 -3.70
C VAL A 219 -16.08 -11.24 -3.20
N GLU A 220 -15.09 -11.00 -4.05
CA GLU A 220 -13.89 -10.22 -3.76
C GLU A 220 -13.38 -9.60 -5.06
N ASP A 221 -13.06 -8.31 -5.04
CA ASP A 221 -12.43 -7.60 -6.14
C ASP A 221 -10.98 -7.27 -5.81
N ARG A 222 -10.13 -7.32 -6.85
CA ARG A 222 -8.69 -7.15 -6.71
C ARG A 222 -8.08 -6.47 -7.91
N ALA A 223 -7.28 -5.43 -7.66
CA ALA A 223 -6.42 -4.81 -8.66
C ALA A 223 -5.04 -5.50 -8.64
N LYS A 224 -4.67 -6.12 -9.76
CA LYS A 224 -3.41 -6.83 -9.95
C LYS A 224 -2.47 -5.98 -10.80
N PHE A 225 -1.29 -5.66 -10.27
CA PHE A 225 -0.24 -4.89 -10.92
C PHE A 225 0.84 -5.84 -11.42
N TYR A 226 0.82 -6.14 -12.72
CA TYR A 226 1.85 -6.92 -13.38
C TYR A 226 2.98 -6.00 -13.82
N LEU A 227 4.14 -6.18 -13.21
CA LEU A 227 5.32 -5.38 -13.48
C LEU A 227 6.12 -5.95 -14.62
N SER A 228 6.62 -5.07 -15.48
CA SER A 228 7.61 -5.38 -16.52
C SER A 228 8.65 -4.26 -16.57
N GLU A 229 9.65 -4.40 -17.44
CA GLU A 229 10.72 -3.41 -17.59
C GLU A 229 10.17 -2.02 -17.95
N ASN A 230 9.30 -1.94 -18.96
CA ASN A 230 8.85 -0.70 -19.59
C ASN A 230 7.34 -0.44 -19.48
N GLN A 231 6.61 -1.27 -18.73
CA GLN A 231 5.15 -1.18 -18.64
C GLN A 231 4.65 -1.74 -17.31
N ILE A 232 3.59 -1.13 -16.78
CA ILE A 232 2.76 -1.70 -15.73
C ILE A 232 1.41 -2.07 -16.34
N ARG A 233 1.03 -3.35 -16.26
CA ARG A 233 -0.31 -3.80 -16.63
C ARG A 233 -1.15 -3.93 -15.37
N VAL A 234 -2.25 -3.18 -15.31
CA VAL A 234 -3.19 -3.21 -14.18
C VAL A 234 -4.43 -3.97 -14.61
N ALA A 235 -4.68 -5.13 -14.02
CA ALA A 235 -5.89 -5.90 -14.23
C ALA A 235 -6.79 -5.84 -13.01
N TRP A 236 -7.98 -5.29 -13.18
CA TRP A 236 -9.05 -5.43 -12.23
C TRP A 236 -9.70 -6.79 -12.42
N THR A 237 -9.76 -7.54 -11.33
CA THR A 237 -10.25 -8.92 -11.30
C THR A 237 -11.36 -9.07 -10.27
N SER A 238 -12.30 -9.97 -10.53
CA SER A 238 -13.35 -10.37 -9.59
C SER A 238 -13.28 -11.86 -9.33
N TYR A 239 -13.33 -12.27 -8.06
CA TYR A 239 -13.30 -13.67 -7.66
C TYR A 239 -14.68 -14.30 -7.81
N GLU A 240 -14.82 -15.13 -8.84
CA GLU A 240 -16.11 -15.66 -9.28
C GLU A 240 -16.07 -17.18 -9.41
N SER A 241 -17.24 -17.82 -9.26
CA SER A 241 -17.36 -19.25 -9.51
C SER A 241 -17.39 -19.54 -11.00
N VAL A 242 -16.44 -20.35 -11.47
CA VAL A 242 -16.36 -20.83 -12.87
C VAL A 242 -17.06 -22.17 -13.05
N GLY A 243 -17.93 -22.56 -12.11
CA GLY A 243 -18.63 -23.84 -12.08
C GLY A 243 -17.85 -24.95 -11.37
N ASN A 244 -18.48 -26.09 -11.14
CA ASN A 244 -17.87 -27.27 -10.49
C ASN A 244 -17.21 -27.00 -9.12
N LYS A 245 -17.68 -25.99 -8.37
CA LYS A 245 -17.07 -25.51 -7.11
C LYS A 245 -15.66 -24.92 -7.26
N ASN A 246 -15.22 -24.67 -8.49
CA ASN A 246 -14.01 -23.92 -8.75
C ASN A 246 -14.31 -22.42 -8.72
N TRP A 247 -13.33 -21.67 -8.27
CA TRP A 247 -13.38 -20.22 -8.15
C TRP A 247 -12.06 -19.66 -8.63
N GLU A 248 -12.14 -18.61 -9.44
CA GLU A 248 -10.99 -18.01 -10.10
C GLU A 248 -11.14 -16.49 -10.10
N TYR A 249 -10.01 -15.79 -10.12
CA TYR A 249 -9.99 -14.35 -10.38
C TYR A 249 -10.13 -14.13 -11.88
N LEU A 250 -11.28 -13.61 -12.29
CA LEU A 250 -11.56 -13.29 -13.70
C LEU A 250 -11.23 -11.83 -13.97
N GLU A 251 -10.41 -11.58 -14.99
CA GLU A 251 -10.15 -10.22 -15.46
C GLU A 251 -11.42 -9.59 -16.04
N LYS A 252 -11.74 -8.39 -15.56
CA LYS A 252 -12.91 -7.63 -16.02
C LYS A 252 -12.50 -6.37 -16.76
N LYS A 253 -11.46 -5.69 -16.27
CA LYS A 253 -10.91 -4.47 -16.88
C LYS A 253 -9.40 -4.46 -16.80
N VAL A 254 -8.76 -4.05 -17.89
CA VAL A 254 -7.29 -4.07 -18.02
C VAL A 254 -6.81 -2.74 -18.55
N TYR A 255 -5.72 -2.26 -17.97
CA TYR A 255 -4.99 -1.08 -18.40
C TYR A 255 -3.53 -1.46 -18.66
N GLU A 256 -2.99 -1.01 -19.79
CA GLU A 256 -1.60 -1.20 -20.17
C GLU A 256 -0.92 0.17 -20.17
N ILE A 257 -0.12 0.42 -19.13
CA ILE A 257 0.42 1.76 -18.86
C ILE A 257 1.93 1.72 -19.14
N PRO A 258 2.40 2.31 -20.25
CA PRO A 258 3.83 2.39 -20.51
C PRO A 258 4.49 3.26 -19.45
N LEU A 259 5.62 2.80 -18.94
CA LEU A 259 6.51 3.64 -18.16
C LEU A 259 7.32 4.47 -19.15
N ALA A 260 7.54 5.74 -18.85
CA ALA A 260 8.31 6.60 -19.74
C ALA A 260 9.70 5.99 -19.95
N GLU A 261 10.11 5.86 -21.22
CA GLU A 261 11.48 5.46 -21.55
C GLU A 261 12.45 6.39 -20.83
N SER A 262 13.54 5.83 -20.33
CA SER A 262 14.67 6.62 -19.86
C SER A 262 15.00 7.64 -20.93
N ALA A 263 15.15 8.91 -20.52
CA ALA A 263 15.68 9.90 -21.42
C ALA A 263 17.12 9.48 -21.70
N GLY A 264 17.32 8.70 -22.76
CA GLY A 264 18.64 8.29 -23.19
C GLY A 264 19.53 9.52 -23.31
N GLU A 265 20.67 9.48 -22.63
CA GLU A 265 21.76 10.44 -22.82
C GLU A 265 22.19 10.55 -24.29
#